data_AF-A0A3L6QPB4-F1
#
_entry.id   AF-A0A3L6QPB4-F1
#
_cell.length_a   1.000
_cell.length_b   1.000
_cell.length_c   1.000
_cell.angle_alpha   90.00
_cell.angle_beta   90.00
_cell.angle_gamma   90.00
#
_symmetry.space_group_name_H-M   'P 1'
#
loop_
_entity.id
_entity.type
_entity.pdbx_description
1 polymer ?
#
loop_
_entity_poly.entity_id
_entity_poly.type
_entity_poly.pdbx_seq_one_letter_code
_entity_poly.pdbx_strand_id
1 'polypeptide(L)'
;MEIAMTSGGGASRLMPDLAAEAWTPARRRRALLAVGLMVLLAFFVLGHESASAVWEIASAKLAAMNNGGAAGTATMADDKLLGGLLAPGMDRGSCRSRYQLSRYYKHFPYASSPHLLRKLRAYEARHRRCAPGTPLYARSIEQLRSSRSADGPTHEEQQATEKLAHNRKVLAKIYQLSFSDELLTSGLSTFRSVSSSLAGVRPTILLTAFHHKVPAPPCQRAVSMEPCNLTRPGAKCQGMAVDGEDLARHLKVCEDWQKGLKLFD
;
A
#
# COMPACT_ATOMS: atom_id res chain seq x y z
N MET A 1 13.55 -58.29 -34.37
CA MET A 1 12.45 -58.79 -35.22
C MET A 1 11.55 -57.60 -35.47
N GLU A 2 11.71 -56.96 -36.62
CA GLU A 2 10.83 -55.89 -37.09
C GLU A 2 9.44 -56.47 -37.36
N ILE A 3 8.40 -55.73 -37.00
CA ILE A 3 7.07 -55.92 -37.56
C ILE A 3 6.56 -54.55 -37.97
N ALA A 4 6.51 -54.34 -39.28
CA ALA A 4 5.77 -53.27 -39.91
C ALA A 4 4.28 -53.64 -39.96
N MET A 5 3.41 -52.67 -39.66
CA MET A 5 2.03 -52.68 -40.14
C MET A 5 1.67 -51.27 -40.63
N THR A 6 1.29 -51.22 -41.91
CA THR A 6 0.73 -50.08 -42.63
C THR A 6 -0.73 -49.86 -42.24
N SER A 7 -1.21 -48.60 -42.25
CA SER A 7 -2.47 -48.16 -42.89
C SER A 7 -2.99 -46.87 -42.25
N GLY A 8 -3.49 -45.95 -43.08
CA GLY A 8 -4.42 -44.91 -42.62
C GLY A 8 -4.19 -43.53 -43.23
N GLY A 9 -4.63 -43.33 -44.47
CA GLY A 9 -4.81 -42.00 -45.04
C GLY A 9 -5.95 -41.24 -44.34
N GLY A 10 -5.78 -39.92 -44.19
CA GLY A 10 -6.79 -39.05 -43.59
C GLY A 10 -6.53 -37.60 -43.96
N ALA A 11 -7.30 -37.12 -44.95
CA ALA A 11 -7.22 -35.80 -45.56
C ALA A 11 -7.32 -34.64 -44.56
N SER A 12 -6.48 -33.63 -44.78
CA SER A 12 -6.67 -32.27 -44.25
C SER A 12 -8.02 -31.73 -44.71
N ARG A 13 -9.00 -31.67 -43.79
CA ARG A 13 -10.25 -30.93 -44.04
C ARG A 13 -10.02 -29.45 -43.73
N LEU A 14 -10.11 -28.65 -44.79
CA LEU A 14 -10.40 -27.22 -44.78
C LEU A 14 -11.47 -26.88 -43.74
N MET A 15 -11.23 -25.85 -42.94
CA MET A 15 -12.31 -25.12 -42.25
C MET A 15 -12.97 -24.16 -43.24
N PRO A 16 -14.30 -24.08 -43.31
CA PRO A 16 -14.99 -23.11 -44.17
C PRO A 16 -14.99 -21.72 -43.53
N ASP A 17 -14.59 -20.72 -44.31
CA ASP A 17 -14.75 -19.30 -44.00
C ASP A 17 -16.24 -18.94 -43.86
N LEU A 18 -16.65 -18.51 -42.67
CA LEU A 18 -17.94 -17.87 -42.44
C LEU A 18 -17.86 -16.43 -42.94
N ALA A 19 -18.17 -16.24 -44.23
CA ALA A 19 -18.34 -14.92 -44.84
C ALA A 19 -19.49 -14.17 -44.13
N ALA A 20 -19.16 -13.07 -43.46
CA ALA A 20 -20.14 -12.17 -42.88
C ALA A 20 -20.98 -11.51 -43.99
N GLU A 21 -22.30 -11.77 -44.00
CA GLU A 21 -23.23 -11.16 -44.97
C GLU A 21 -23.21 -9.63 -44.86
N ALA A 22 -22.80 -8.97 -45.95
CA ALA A 22 -22.80 -7.52 -46.06
C ALA A 22 -24.25 -6.99 -46.10
N TRP A 23 -24.64 -6.21 -45.09
CA TRP A 23 -25.97 -5.61 -45.05
C TRP A 23 -26.19 -4.63 -46.21
N THR A 24 -27.29 -4.80 -46.93
CA THR A 24 -27.72 -3.86 -47.97
C THR A 24 -27.92 -2.45 -47.38
N PRO A 25 -27.63 -1.39 -48.15
CA PRO A 25 -27.69 -0.01 -47.67
C PRO A 25 -29.07 0.39 -47.15
N ALA A 26 -30.14 -0.21 -47.67
CA ALA A 26 -31.50 0.00 -47.17
C ALA A 26 -31.72 -0.57 -45.77
N ARG A 27 -31.16 -1.75 -45.48
CA ARG A 27 -31.23 -2.41 -44.16
C ARG A 27 -30.41 -1.64 -43.12
N ARG A 28 -29.24 -1.10 -43.51
CA ARG A 28 -28.44 -0.19 -42.67
C ARG A 28 -29.20 1.11 -42.34
N ARG A 29 -29.83 1.75 -43.33
CA ARG A 29 -30.62 2.97 -43.07
C ARG A 29 -31.79 2.72 -42.11
N ARG A 30 -32.51 1.60 -42.28
CA ARG A 30 -33.61 1.23 -41.36
C ARG A 30 -33.11 0.94 -39.94
N ALA A 31 -31.96 0.26 -39.80
CA ALA A 31 -31.36 0.03 -38.49
C ALA A 31 -30.89 1.33 -37.82
N LEU A 32 -30.27 2.25 -38.58
CA LEU A 32 -29.84 3.55 -38.06
C LEU A 32 -31.03 4.40 -37.61
N LEU A 33 -32.14 4.39 -38.38
CA LEU A 33 -33.37 5.08 -37.99
C LEU A 33 -34.00 4.47 -36.73
N ALA A 34 -34.03 3.14 -36.61
CA ALA A 34 -34.55 2.45 -35.43
C ALA A 34 -33.69 2.73 -34.18
N VAL A 35 -32.35 2.70 -34.30
CA VAL A 35 -31.42 3.05 -33.21
C VAL A 35 -31.60 4.51 -32.80
N GLY A 36 -31.72 5.43 -33.77
CA GLY A 36 -31.98 6.84 -33.50
C GLY A 36 -33.30 7.07 -32.76
N LEU A 37 -34.37 6.37 -33.17
CA LEU A 37 -35.67 6.45 -32.50
C LEU A 37 -35.62 5.90 -31.07
N MET A 38 -34.90 4.79 -30.83
CA MET A 38 -34.72 4.21 -29.50
C MET A 38 -33.93 5.14 -28.56
N VAL A 39 -32.91 5.84 -29.08
CA VAL A 39 -32.16 6.84 -28.31
C VAL A 39 -33.04 8.05 -27.97
N LEU A 40 -33.82 8.56 -28.93
CA LEU A 40 -34.78 9.65 -28.70
C LEU A 40 -35.84 9.27 -27.65
N LEU A 41 -36.40 8.06 -27.73
CA LEU A 41 -37.36 7.57 -26.75
C LEU A 41 -36.71 7.39 -25.36
N ALA A 42 -35.45 6.95 -25.28
CA ALA A 42 -34.72 6.88 -24.02
C ALA A 42 -34.52 8.27 -23.40
N PHE A 43 -34.20 9.30 -24.20
CA PHE A 43 -34.11 10.69 -23.76
C PHE A 43 -35.45 11.26 -23.25
N PHE A 44 -36.58 10.84 -23.86
CA PHE A 44 -37.91 11.27 -23.44
C PHE A 44 -38.43 10.52 -22.20
N VAL A 45 -38.08 9.24 -22.03
CA VAL A 45 -38.54 8.41 -20.89
C VAL A 45 -37.70 8.64 -19.64
N LEU A 46 -36.40 8.95 -19.77
CA LEU A 46 -35.50 9.27 -18.65
C LEU A 46 -35.55 10.76 -18.25
N GLY A 47 -36.74 11.37 -18.28
CA GLY A 47 -36.96 12.79 -18.10
C GLY A 47 -36.14 13.48 -17.00
N HIS A 48 -35.31 14.42 -17.47
CA HIS A 48 -34.92 15.71 -16.89
C HIS A 48 -34.05 15.78 -15.62
N GLU A 49 -32.74 16.03 -15.83
CA GLU A 49 -32.01 17.09 -15.13
C GLU A 49 -31.19 17.93 -16.13
N SER A 50 -31.64 19.16 -16.36
CA SER A 50 -30.90 20.36 -16.78
C SER A 50 -29.73 20.21 -17.77
N ALA A 51 -30.04 20.46 -19.05
CA ALA A 51 -29.07 20.71 -20.14
C ALA A 51 -28.12 21.91 -19.89
N SER A 52 -28.28 22.66 -18.79
CA SER A 52 -27.41 23.78 -18.41
C SER A 52 -26.13 23.34 -17.68
N ALA A 53 -26.07 22.16 -17.07
CA ALA A 53 -24.85 21.71 -16.38
C ALA A 53 -23.76 21.18 -17.34
N VAL A 54 -24.15 20.67 -18.51
CA VAL A 54 -23.22 20.07 -19.48
C VAL A 54 -22.51 21.13 -20.32
N TRP A 55 -23.17 22.25 -20.62
CA TRP A 55 -22.56 23.35 -21.38
C TRP A 55 -21.51 24.13 -20.57
N GLU A 56 -21.69 24.25 -19.26
CA GLU A 56 -20.68 24.85 -18.35
C GLU A 56 -19.43 23.97 -18.19
N ILE A 57 -19.59 22.64 -18.18
CA ILE A 57 -18.45 21.71 -18.13
C ILE A 57 -17.69 21.70 -19.47
N ALA A 58 -18.40 21.86 -20.58
CA ALA A 58 -17.81 21.92 -21.92
C ALA A 58 -17.06 23.23 -22.18
N SER A 59 -17.60 24.38 -21.74
CA SER A 59 -16.93 25.69 -21.86
C SER A 59 -15.66 25.76 -21.00
N ALA A 60 -15.69 25.22 -19.78
CA ALA A 60 -14.51 25.12 -18.91
C ALA A 60 -13.39 24.24 -19.51
N LYS A 61 -13.75 23.15 -20.21
CA LYS A 61 -12.78 22.30 -20.94
C LYS A 61 -12.23 22.98 -22.19
N LEU A 62 -13.04 23.78 -22.89
CA LEU A 62 -12.58 24.50 -24.09
C LEU A 62 -11.65 25.67 -23.74
N ALA A 63 -11.93 26.38 -22.64
CA ALA A 63 -11.04 27.42 -22.11
C ALA A 63 -9.69 26.84 -21.62
N ALA A 64 -9.69 25.61 -21.09
CA ALA A 64 -8.45 24.91 -20.70
C ALA A 64 -7.62 24.45 -21.92
N MET A 65 -8.23 24.16 -23.07
CA MET A 65 -7.51 23.79 -24.29
C MET A 65 -6.96 25.01 -25.05
N ASN A 66 -7.57 26.19 -24.91
CA ASN A 66 -7.13 27.40 -25.63
C ASN A 66 -6.01 28.18 -24.91
N ASN A 67 -5.72 27.86 -23.65
CA ASN A 67 -4.51 28.31 -22.94
C ASN A 67 -3.40 27.25 -23.01
N GLY A 68 -3.30 26.55 -24.14
CA GLY A 68 -2.11 25.81 -24.57
C GLY A 68 -0.99 26.76 -24.98
N GLY A 69 -0.53 27.59 -24.06
CA GLY A 69 0.68 28.39 -24.20
C GLY A 69 1.85 27.66 -23.56
N ALA A 70 2.69 27.06 -24.40
CA ALA A 70 3.94 26.38 -24.07
C ALA A 70 3.82 25.04 -23.32
N ALA A 71 3.41 24.01 -24.07
CA ALA A 71 4.08 22.71 -24.00
C ALA A 71 5.56 22.86 -24.43
N GLY A 72 6.32 23.64 -23.66
CA GLY A 72 7.77 23.67 -23.73
C GLY A 72 8.26 22.70 -22.68
N THR A 73 8.80 21.56 -23.13
CA THR A 73 9.85 20.81 -22.44
C THR A 73 9.87 21.03 -20.92
N ALA A 74 8.96 20.38 -20.19
CA ALA A 74 9.25 20.10 -18.80
C ALA A 74 10.39 19.09 -18.82
N THR A 75 11.61 19.60 -18.91
CA THR A 75 12.82 18.91 -18.46
C THR A 75 12.44 18.08 -17.25
N MET A 76 12.86 16.82 -17.20
CA MET A 76 12.74 15.92 -16.05
C MET A 76 13.09 16.65 -14.75
N ALA A 77 12.14 17.40 -14.22
CA ALA A 77 12.31 18.22 -13.04
C ALA A 77 11.93 17.29 -11.93
N ASP A 78 12.95 16.51 -11.52
CA ASP A 78 13.06 15.74 -10.28
C ASP A 78 11.90 16.12 -9.34
N ASP A 79 10.84 15.30 -9.29
CA ASP A 79 9.63 15.59 -8.53
C ASP A 79 9.98 15.48 -7.04
N LYS A 80 10.57 16.58 -6.56
CA LYS A 80 11.15 16.76 -5.23
C LYS A 80 10.13 16.52 -4.12
N LEU A 81 8.84 16.51 -4.44
CA LEU A 81 7.75 16.31 -3.50
C LEU A 81 6.93 15.04 -3.75
N LEU A 82 7.41 14.14 -4.63
CA LEU A 82 6.84 12.81 -4.88
C LEU A 82 5.33 12.86 -5.19
N GLY A 83 4.93 13.65 -6.18
CA GLY A 83 3.52 13.75 -6.61
C GLY A 83 2.62 14.35 -5.54
N GLY A 84 3.19 15.18 -4.67
CA GLY A 84 2.49 15.83 -3.56
C GLY A 84 2.45 15.01 -2.27
N LEU A 85 3.07 13.84 -2.19
CA LEU A 85 3.16 13.08 -0.94
C LEU A 85 3.91 13.89 0.14
N LEU A 86 5.02 14.53 -0.21
CA LEU A 86 5.77 15.34 0.76
C LEU A 86 5.12 16.73 0.93
N ALA A 87 4.89 17.14 2.17
CA ALA A 87 4.43 18.49 2.49
C ALA A 87 5.40 19.57 2.01
N PRO A 88 4.91 20.65 1.36
CA PRO A 88 5.71 21.82 1.06
C PRO A 88 5.96 22.66 2.33
N GLY A 89 6.95 23.55 2.28
CA GLY A 89 7.19 24.53 3.36
C GLY A 89 8.24 24.15 4.40
N MET A 90 8.97 23.04 4.23
CA MET A 90 10.19 22.76 4.98
C MET A 90 11.36 23.52 4.33
N ASP A 91 12.25 24.09 5.13
CA ASP A 91 13.48 24.63 4.55
C ASP A 91 14.34 23.50 3.97
N ARG A 92 14.90 23.72 2.77
CA ARG A 92 15.71 22.70 2.07
C ARG A 92 17.06 22.47 2.76
N GLY A 93 17.61 23.49 3.43
CA GLY A 93 18.83 23.38 4.22
C GLY A 93 18.62 22.57 5.50
N SER A 94 17.46 22.74 6.14
CA SER A 94 17.10 22.03 7.38
C SER A 94 17.00 20.52 7.23
N CYS A 95 16.49 20.01 6.10
CA CYS A 95 16.40 18.58 5.85
C CYS A 95 16.66 18.26 4.37
N ARG A 96 17.95 18.17 4.01
CA ARG A 96 18.38 17.90 2.62
C ARG A 96 17.92 16.54 2.11
N SER A 97 17.93 15.51 2.97
CA SER A 97 17.51 14.14 2.61
C SER A 97 16.06 14.09 2.13
N ARG A 98 15.15 14.84 2.75
CA ARG A 98 13.73 14.95 2.35
C ARG A 98 13.57 15.33 0.88
N TYR A 99 14.38 16.27 0.41
CA TYR A 99 14.32 16.78 -0.97
C TYR A 99 15.21 16.03 -1.96
N GLN A 100 16.01 15.07 -1.48
CA GLN A 100 16.80 14.14 -2.29
C GLN A 100 16.11 12.78 -2.41
N LEU A 101 15.03 12.55 -1.66
CA LEU A 101 14.30 11.28 -1.63
C LEU A 101 13.83 10.84 -3.03
N SER A 102 13.46 11.78 -3.89
CA SER A 102 13.09 11.52 -5.29
C SER A 102 14.18 10.81 -6.10
N ARG A 103 15.46 10.93 -5.69
CA ARG A 103 16.60 10.26 -6.35
C ARG A 103 16.76 8.79 -5.97
N TYR A 104 16.23 8.39 -4.83
CA TYR A 104 16.33 7.03 -4.31
C TYR A 104 15.08 6.18 -4.61
N TYR A 105 13.96 6.83 -4.94
CA TYR A 105 12.71 6.14 -5.25
C TYR A 105 12.50 6.00 -6.75
N LYS A 106 12.01 4.83 -7.18
CA LYS A 106 11.54 4.64 -8.55
C LYS A 106 10.39 5.61 -8.82
N HIS A 107 10.49 6.30 -9.96
CA HIS A 107 9.44 7.19 -10.43
C HIS A 107 8.11 6.44 -10.51
N PHE A 108 7.08 6.96 -9.84
CA PHE A 108 5.74 6.41 -9.89
C PHE A 108 4.96 7.15 -10.99
N PRO A 109 4.52 6.47 -12.07
CA PRO A 109 3.90 7.13 -13.22
C PRO A 109 2.45 7.60 -12.96
N TYR A 110 1.91 7.31 -11.78
CA TYR A 110 0.53 7.64 -11.41
C TYR A 110 0.50 8.82 -10.43
N ALA A 111 -0.38 9.78 -10.71
CA ALA A 111 -0.66 10.87 -9.78
C ALA A 111 -1.37 10.34 -8.52
N SER A 112 -0.93 10.80 -7.35
CA SER A 112 -1.57 10.45 -6.07
C SER A 112 -3.02 10.94 -6.03
N SER A 113 -3.91 10.15 -5.42
CA SER A 113 -5.33 10.54 -5.34
C SER A 113 -5.54 11.77 -4.43
N PRO A 114 -6.44 12.70 -4.78
CA PRO A 114 -6.73 13.86 -3.94
C PRO A 114 -7.19 13.50 -2.52
N HIS A 115 -7.92 12.38 -2.38
CA HIS A 115 -8.36 11.88 -1.09
C HIS A 115 -7.18 11.49 -0.19
N LEU A 116 -6.19 10.77 -0.74
CA LEU A 116 -4.99 10.35 -0.03
C LEU A 116 -4.20 11.56 0.45
N LEU A 117 -3.95 12.53 -0.43
CA LEU A 117 -3.23 13.76 -0.09
C LEU A 117 -3.92 14.53 1.04
N ARG A 118 -5.25 14.66 0.98
CA ARG A 118 -6.04 15.30 2.05
C ARG A 118 -5.90 14.56 3.39
N LYS A 119 -5.99 13.23 3.38
CA LYS A 119 -5.81 12.39 4.59
C LYS A 119 -4.40 12.54 5.16
N LEU A 120 -3.39 12.54 4.30
CA LEU A 120 -1.99 12.70 4.69
C LEU A 120 -1.75 14.07 5.33
N ARG A 121 -2.26 15.16 4.74
CA ARG A 121 -2.15 16.51 5.30
C ARG A 121 -2.87 16.65 6.64
N ALA A 122 -4.05 16.05 6.77
CA ALA A 122 -4.77 16.02 8.04
C ALA A 122 -3.99 15.25 9.13
N TYR A 123 -3.30 14.18 8.75
CA TYR A 123 -2.41 13.42 9.64
C TYR A 123 -1.20 14.26 10.08
N GLU A 124 -0.47 14.84 9.13
CA GLU A 124 0.69 15.70 9.42
C GLU A 124 0.30 16.91 10.29
N ALA A 125 -0.83 17.57 10.00
CA ALA A 125 -1.31 18.70 10.79
C ALA A 125 -1.63 18.31 12.24
N ARG A 126 -2.15 17.09 12.46
CA ARG A 126 -2.37 16.54 13.80
C ARG A 126 -1.05 16.25 14.50
N HIS A 127 -0.09 15.64 13.80
CA HIS A 127 1.24 15.36 14.34
C HIS A 127 2.01 16.63 14.70
N ARG A 128 1.86 17.70 13.91
CA ARG A 128 2.46 19.01 14.22
C ARG A 128 2.00 19.58 15.56
N ARG A 129 0.77 19.27 16.00
CA ARG A 129 0.28 19.70 17.33
C ARG A 129 1.05 19.04 18.47
N CYS A 130 1.53 17.82 18.26
CA CYS A 130 2.29 17.04 19.24
C CYS A 130 3.80 17.06 18.97
N ALA A 131 4.28 17.91 18.06
CA ALA A 131 5.70 18.00 17.72
C ALA A 131 6.53 18.66 18.83
N PRO A 132 7.84 18.39 18.90
CA PRO A 132 8.74 19.08 19.83
C PRO A 132 8.60 20.61 19.76
N GLY A 133 8.57 21.26 20.92
CA GLY A 133 8.41 22.71 21.05
C GLY A 133 6.95 23.21 21.16
N THR A 134 5.95 22.33 21.15
CA THR A 134 4.55 22.73 21.38
C THR A 134 4.13 22.57 22.85
N PRO A 135 3.07 23.28 23.31
CA PRO A 135 2.52 23.10 24.67
C PRO A 135 2.02 21.68 24.93
N LEU A 136 1.43 21.02 23.91
CA LEU A 136 0.96 19.63 24.05
C LEU A 136 2.13 18.66 24.20
N TYR A 137 3.23 18.88 23.49
CA TYR A 137 4.46 18.11 23.66
C TYR A 137 5.06 18.35 25.05
N ALA A 138 5.16 19.61 25.50
CA ALA A 138 5.64 19.95 26.84
C ALA A 138 4.81 19.26 27.94
N ARG A 139 3.48 19.32 27.85
CA ARG A 139 2.56 18.64 28.77
C ARG A 139 2.73 17.12 28.74
N SER A 140 2.94 16.55 27.57
CA SER A 140 3.18 15.11 27.41
C SER A 140 4.51 14.70 28.07
N ILE A 141 5.56 15.52 27.92
CA ILE A 141 6.84 15.31 28.61
C ILE A 141 6.70 15.47 30.12
N GLU A 142 5.96 16.47 30.61
CA GLU A 142 5.66 16.63 32.04
C GLU A 142 4.90 15.43 32.61
N GLN A 143 3.90 14.92 31.88
CA GLN A 143 3.18 13.70 32.27
C GLN A 143 4.09 12.47 32.31
N LEU A 144 4.98 12.32 31.32
CA LEU A 144 5.96 11.23 31.31
C LEU A 144 6.95 11.36 32.47
N ARG A 145 7.38 12.59 32.81
CA ARG A 145 8.27 12.85 33.96
C ARG A 145 7.56 12.65 35.29
N SER A 146 6.34 13.12 35.47
CA SER A 146 5.57 12.91 36.71
C SER A 146 5.21 11.45 36.91
N SER A 147 4.94 10.71 35.82
CA SER A 147 4.79 9.25 35.88
C SER A 147 6.08 8.49 36.20
N ARG A 148 7.25 9.15 36.06
CA ARG A 148 8.58 8.68 36.45
C ARG A 148 8.97 9.14 37.87
N SER A 149 8.25 10.11 38.42
CA SER A 149 8.43 10.60 39.79
C SER A 149 7.52 9.89 40.79
N ALA A 150 6.38 9.35 40.36
CA ALA A 150 5.55 8.45 41.17
C ALA A 150 6.12 7.01 41.24
N ASP A 151 7.07 6.69 40.38
CA ASP A 151 7.62 5.34 40.23
C ASP A 151 8.96 5.52 39.49
N GLY A 152 10.10 5.28 40.15
CA GLY A 152 11.47 5.67 39.77
C GLY A 152 11.95 5.25 38.37
N PRO A 153 13.20 4.81 38.13
CA PRO A 153 13.56 4.23 36.83
C PRO A 153 12.79 2.91 36.66
N THR A 154 11.57 3.02 36.17
CA THR A 154 10.61 1.92 36.10
C THR A 154 10.92 1.08 34.88
N HIS A 155 11.79 0.11 35.10
CA HIS A 155 11.50 -1.23 34.61
C HIS A 155 10.06 -1.56 35.04
N GLU A 156 9.10 -1.35 34.13
CA GLU A 156 7.78 -1.94 34.29
C GLU A 156 7.97 -3.45 34.06
N GLU A 157 8.24 -4.20 35.13
CA GLU A 157 8.45 -5.66 35.07
C GLU A 157 7.16 -6.40 34.70
N GLN A 158 6.00 -5.85 35.06
CA GLN A 158 4.71 -6.49 34.89
C GLN A 158 3.85 -5.78 33.85
N GLN A 159 3.31 -6.55 32.91
CA GLN A 159 2.33 -6.07 31.94
C GLN A 159 0.99 -5.76 32.62
N ALA A 160 0.41 -4.59 32.35
CA ALA A 160 -0.85 -4.13 32.94
C ALA A 160 -1.81 -3.59 31.87
N THR A 161 -2.32 -4.48 31.00
CA THR A 161 -3.17 -4.13 29.84
C THR A 161 -4.46 -3.41 30.19
N GLU A 162 -5.02 -3.65 31.39
CA GLU A 162 -6.25 -2.98 31.83
C GLU A 162 -6.02 -1.52 32.25
N LYS A 163 -4.76 -1.10 32.45
CA LYS A 163 -4.42 0.26 32.89
C LYS A 163 -4.17 1.16 31.68
N LEU A 164 -5.08 2.09 31.43
CA LEU A 164 -4.95 3.07 30.34
C LEU A 164 -3.63 3.86 30.41
N ALA A 165 -3.18 4.24 31.61
CA ALA A 165 -1.91 4.96 31.78
C ALA A 165 -0.70 4.11 31.35
N HIS A 166 -0.70 2.81 31.67
CA HIS A 166 0.35 1.88 31.24
C HIS A 166 0.33 1.71 29.71
N ASN A 167 -0.85 1.48 29.12
CA ASN A 167 -0.98 1.35 27.67
C ASN A 167 -0.50 2.60 26.91
N ARG A 168 -0.72 3.81 27.46
CA ARG A 168 -0.19 5.05 26.88
C ARG A 168 1.34 5.10 26.92
N LYS A 169 1.98 4.65 28.00
CA LYS A 169 3.45 4.53 28.08
C LYS A 169 3.98 3.51 27.07
N VAL A 170 3.32 2.35 26.96
CA VAL A 170 3.67 1.31 25.99
C VAL A 170 3.58 1.86 24.56
N LEU A 171 2.49 2.53 24.21
CA LEU A 171 2.30 3.14 22.90
C LEU A 171 3.38 4.20 22.60
N ALA A 172 3.72 5.04 23.58
CA ALA A 172 4.79 6.02 23.42
C ALA A 172 6.15 5.35 23.13
N LYS A 173 6.47 4.22 23.79
CA LYS A 173 7.69 3.44 23.49
C LYS A 173 7.66 2.82 22.09
N ILE A 174 6.52 2.31 21.62
CA ILE A 174 6.38 1.79 20.24
C ILE A 174 6.74 2.89 19.24
N TYR A 175 6.14 4.08 19.39
CA TYR A 175 6.42 5.21 18.51
C TYR A 175 7.87 5.68 18.61
N GLN A 176 8.42 5.77 19.83
CA GLN A 176 9.81 6.18 20.01
C GLN A 176 10.78 5.26 19.25
N LEU A 177 10.59 3.95 19.35
CA LEU A 177 11.41 2.98 18.62
C LEU A 177 11.20 3.06 17.10
N SER A 178 10.00 3.42 16.65
CA SER A 178 9.74 3.56 15.21
C SER A 178 10.50 4.71 14.53
N PHE A 179 11.08 5.62 15.32
CA PHE A 179 11.91 6.72 14.80
C PHE A 179 13.42 6.41 14.82
N SER A 180 13.82 5.21 15.25
CA SER A 180 15.22 4.79 15.23
C SER A 180 15.66 4.36 13.82
N ASP A 181 16.89 4.70 13.42
CA ASP A 181 17.48 4.27 12.15
C ASP A 181 17.76 2.77 12.11
N GLU A 182 18.18 2.21 13.25
CA GLU A 182 18.37 0.77 13.47
C GLU A 182 17.54 0.30 14.66
N LEU A 183 16.94 -0.87 14.50
CA LEU A 183 16.03 -1.44 15.50
C LEU A 183 16.46 -2.85 15.89
N LEU A 184 16.90 -2.99 17.14
CA LEU A 184 17.15 -4.28 17.79
C LEU A 184 15.92 -4.68 18.61
N THR A 185 15.47 -5.92 18.44
CA THR A 185 14.13 -6.32 18.85
C THR A 185 14.12 -7.73 19.44
N SER A 186 13.17 -8.03 20.32
CA SER A 186 13.03 -9.38 20.88
C SER A 186 12.18 -10.29 20.00
N GLY A 187 12.58 -11.55 19.85
CA GLY A 187 11.82 -12.59 19.16
C GLY A 187 10.46 -12.84 19.82
N LEU A 188 9.46 -13.22 19.00
CA LEU A 188 8.06 -13.44 19.38
C LEU A 188 7.30 -12.22 19.91
N SER A 189 7.94 -11.06 20.04
CA SER A 189 7.29 -9.85 20.52
C SER A 189 6.40 -9.22 19.44
N THR A 190 5.12 -9.00 19.76
CA THR A 190 4.19 -8.25 18.89
C THR A 190 4.45 -6.74 18.96
N PHE A 191 4.94 -6.24 20.10
CA PHE A 191 5.38 -4.86 20.29
C PHE A 191 6.47 -4.47 19.27
N ARG A 192 7.38 -5.39 18.98
CA ARG A 192 8.37 -5.25 17.91
C ARG A 192 7.71 -5.07 16.55
N SER A 193 6.75 -5.91 16.21
CA SER A 193 6.15 -5.91 14.87
C SER A 193 5.56 -4.53 14.55
N VAL A 194 4.85 -3.94 15.51
CA VAL A 194 4.25 -2.61 15.34
C VAL A 194 5.34 -1.53 15.16
N SER A 195 6.36 -1.52 16.00
CA SER A 195 7.44 -0.51 15.91
C SER A 195 8.25 -0.64 14.60
N SER A 196 8.57 -1.86 14.19
CA SER A 196 9.32 -2.12 12.96
C SER A 196 8.50 -1.72 11.73
N SER A 197 7.24 -2.16 11.64
CA SER A 197 6.38 -1.81 10.51
C SER A 197 6.10 -0.30 10.43
N LEU A 198 5.98 0.40 11.56
CA LEU A 198 5.87 1.87 11.59
C LEU A 198 7.15 2.55 11.09
N ALA A 199 8.32 1.99 11.42
CA ALA A 199 9.62 2.51 10.97
C ALA A 199 9.91 2.22 9.50
N GLY A 200 9.36 1.12 8.95
CA GLY A 200 9.74 0.63 7.63
C GLY A 200 11.18 0.11 7.54
N VAL A 201 11.81 -0.27 8.68
CA VAL A 201 13.21 -0.75 8.77
C VAL A 201 13.37 -2.20 9.21
N ARG A 202 14.15 -3.00 8.47
CA ARG A 202 14.25 -4.46 8.73
C ARG A 202 14.97 -4.69 10.05
N PRO A 203 14.27 -5.17 11.11
CA PRO A 203 14.86 -5.19 12.44
C PRO A 203 15.91 -6.31 12.57
N THR A 204 16.86 -6.10 13.47
CA THR A 204 17.68 -7.19 14.01
C THR A 204 16.92 -7.84 15.15
N ILE A 205 16.76 -9.16 15.10
CA ILE A 205 15.93 -9.93 16.02
C ILE A 205 16.84 -10.70 16.96
N LEU A 206 16.75 -10.45 18.26
CA LEU A 206 17.28 -11.31 19.31
C LEU A 206 16.42 -12.57 19.37
N LEU A 207 17.00 -13.72 19.05
CA LEU A 207 16.26 -14.98 19.05
C LEU A 207 15.89 -15.37 20.48
N THR A 208 14.67 -15.86 20.68
CA THR A 208 14.15 -16.21 22.00
C THR A 208 14.96 -17.37 22.59
N ALA A 209 15.50 -17.17 23.79
CA ALA A 209 16.16 -18.24 24.53
C ALA A 209 15.11 -19.15 25.19
N PHE A 210 15.00 -20.38 24.69
CA PHE A 210 14.19 -21.41 25.32
C PHE A 210 15.04 -22.21 26.29
N HIS A 211 14.47 -22.61 27.44
CA HIS A 211 15.16 -23.39 28.47
C HIS A 211 16.50 -22.77 28.91
N HIS A 212 16.56 -21.44 29.00
CA HIS A 212 17.76 -20.68 29.37
C HIS A 212 18.97 -20.89 28.45
N LYS A 213 18.76 -21.38 27.22
CA LYS A 213 19.84 -21.56 26.22
C LYS A 213 19.79 -20.48 25.16
N VAL A 214 20.87 -19.71 25.04
CA VAL A 214 21.02 -18.70 23.99
C VAL A 214 21.22 -19.40 22.64
N PRO A 215 20.40 -19.08 21.61
CA PRO A 215 20.57 -19.63 20.27
C PRO A 215 21.89 -19.19 19.62
N ALA A 216 22.39 -19.97 18.65
CA ALA A 216 23.53 -19.62 17.81
C ALA A 216 23.05 -19.57 16.34
N PRO A 217 23.12 -18.42 15.65
CA PRO A 217 23.52 -17.10 16.15
C PRO A 217 22.51 -16.52 17.18
N PRO A 218 22.92 -15.60 18.07
CA PRO A 218 22.02 -15.03 19.09
C PRO A 218 20.99 -14.06 18.50
N CYS A 219 21.30 -13.51 17.33
CA CYS A 219 20.41 -12.62 16.61
C CYS A 219 20.49 -12.84 15.10
N GLN A 220 19.44 -12.44 14.41
CA GLN A 220 19.36 -12.49 12.95
C GLN A 220 18.64 -11.25 12.42
N ARG A 221 19.13 -10.70 11.31
CA ARG A 221 18.44 -9.61 10.62
C ARG A 221 17.22 -10.15 9.89
N ALA A 222 16.07 -9.52 10.10
CA ALA A 222 14.84 -9.87 9.41
C ALA A 222 15.00 -9.62 7.90
N VAL A 223 14.43 -10.51 7.10
CA VAL A 223 14.48 -10.41 5.63
C VAL A 223 13.47 -9.37 5.12
N SER A 224 12.33 -9.28 5.80
CA SER A 224 11.21 -8.38 5.50
C SER A 224 10.73 -7.63 6.76
N MET A 225 9.99 -6.55 6.53
CA MET A 225 9.33 -5.69 7.52
C MET A 225 8.08 -6.28 8.16
N GLU A 226 7.56 -7.33 7.53
CA GLU A 226 6.23 -7.84 7.82
C GLU A 226 6.14 -8.53 9.19
N PRO A 227 4.99 -8.41 9.89
CA PRO A 227 4.78 -9.08 11.16
C PRO A 227 4.74 -10.61 10.98
N CYS A 228 5.24 -11.33 11.99
CA CYS A 228 5.03 -12.77 12.08
C CYS A 228 3.62 -13.08 12.61
N ASN A 229 2.84 -13.85 11.86
CA ASN A 229 1.64 -14.49 12.37
C ASN A 229 2.03 -15.71 13.21
N LEU A 230 2.00 -15.57 14.53
CA LEU A 230 2.41 -16.59 15.49
C LEU A 230 1.44 -17.80 15.54
N THR A 231 0.18 -17.60 15.16
CA THR A 231 -0.87 -18.61 15.25
C THR A 231 -1.48 -18.83 13.87
N ARG A 232 -1.04 -19.91 13.22
CA ARG A 232 -1.69 -20.37 11.98
C ARG A 232 -3.08 -20.91 12.30
N PRO A 233 -4.15 -20.39 11.68
CA PRO A 233 -5.46 -21.01 11.79
C PRO A 233 -5.41 -22.40 11.15
N GLY A 234 -5.81 -23.42 11.90
CA GLY A 234 -5.98 -24.78 11.39
C GLY A 234 -7.23 -24.89 10.52
N ALA A 235 -7.24 -24.23 9.35
CA ALA A 235 -8.35 -24.28 8.42
C ALA A 235 -8.19 -25.47 7.46
N LYS A 236 -9.30 -26.16 7.19
CA LYS A 236 -9.39 -27.11 6.07
C LYS A 236 -9.87 -26.33 4.84
N CYS A 237 -9.00 -26.16 3.86
CA CYS A 237 -9.36 -25.48 2.62
C CYS A 237 -10.29 -26.37 1.79
N GLN A 238 -11.40 -25.81 1.29
CA GLN A 238 -12.21 -26.42 0.23
C GLN A 238 -11.83 -25.74 -1.08
N GLY A 239 -10.98 -26.39 -1.87
CA GLY A 239 -10.45 -25.84 -3.12
C GLY A 239 -9.32 -26.69 -3.68
N MET A 240 -8.91 -26.38 -4.91
CA MET A 240 -7.75 -27.03 -5.52
C MET A 240 -6.47 -26.59 -4.80
N ALA A 241 -5.49 -27.49 -4.72
CA ALA A 241 -4.19 -27.16 -4.17
C ALA A 241 -3.56 -26.02 -4.98
N VAL A 242 -3.13 -24.97 -4.28
CA VAL A 242 -2.32 -23.90 -4.88
C VAL A 242 -0.90 -24.45 -5.06
N ASP A 243 -0.22 -24.02 -6.13
CA ASP A 243 1.19 -24.35 -6.31
C ASP A 243 2.00 -23.88 -5.10
N GLY A 244 2.67 -24.83 -4.46
CA GLY A 244 3.44 -24.59 -3.25
C GLY A 244 4.67 -23.72 -3.51
N GLU A 245 5.26 -23.80 -4.71
CA GLU A 245 6.42 -22.97 -5.07
C GLU A 245 6.04 -21.51 -5.26
N ASP A 246 4.92 -21.22 -5.92
CA ASP A 246 4.40 -19.86 -6.04
C ASP A 246 4.08 -19.26 -4.66
N LEU A 247 3.45 -20.05 -3.78
CA LEU A 247 3.14 -19.61 -2.41
C LEU A 247 4.41 -19.38 -1.58
N ALA A 248 5.41 -20.25 -1.70
CA ALA A 248 6.66 -20.17 -0.94
C ALA A 248 7.53 -18.95 -1.31
N ARG A 249 7.28 -18.32 -2.46
CA ARG A 249 7.94 -17.05 -2.82
C ARG A 249 7.51 -15.93 -1.90
N HIS A 250 6.22 -15.86 -1.58
CA HIS A 250 5.62 -14.75 -0.83
C HIS A 250 5.36 -15.06 0.65
N LEU A 251 5.24 -16.33 1.01
CA LEU A 251 4.97 -16.78 2.37
C LEU A 251 6.03 -17.75 2.84
N LYS A 252 6.74 -17.38 3.90
CA LYS A 252 7.74 -18.24 4.53
C LYS A 252 7.53 -18.27 6.04
N VAL A 253 8.23 -19.21 6.66
CA VAL A 253 8.30 -19.32 8.12
C VAL A 253 9.04 -18.12 8.70
N CYS A 254 8.63 -17.66 9.88
CA CYS A 254 9.27 -16.53 10.54
C CYS A 254 10.69 -16.85 11.00
N GLU A 255 11.57 -15.85 10.99
CA GLU A 255 12.97 -15.98 11.39
C GLU A 255 13.13 -16.38 12.87
N ASP A 256 12.15 -16.03 13.72
CA ASP A 256 12.15 -16.24 15.16
C ASP A 256 11.13 -17.28 15.65
N TRP A 257 10.29 -17.81 14.75
CA TRP A 257 9.25 -18.77 15.12
C TRP A 257 8.94 -19.76 14.01
N GLN A 258 9.37 -21.01 14.20
CA GLN A 258 9.21 -22.07 13.20
C GLN A 258 7.75 -22.43 12.89
N LYS A 259 6.82 -22.14 13.81
CA LYS A 259 5.39 -22.41 13.60
C LYS A 259 4.65 -21.21 13.00
N GLY A 260 5.28 -20.05 12.92
CA GLY A 260 4.69 -18.84 12.40
C GLY A 260 4.80 -18.73 10.88
N LEU A 261 4.02 -17.81 10.31
CA LEU A 261 4.11 -17.41 8.90
C LEU A 261 4.30 -15.91 8.79
N LYS A 262 5.07 -15.50 7.80
CA LYS A 262 5.34 -14.10 7.49
C LYS A 262 5.37 -13.91 5.98
N LEU A 263 5.00 -12.70 5.56
CA LEU A 263 5.06 -12.27 4.17
C LEU A 263 6.48 -11.82 3.80
N PHE A 264 6.90 -12.18 2.60
CA PHE A 264 8.19 -11.82 2.01
C PHE A 264 7.93 -11.22 0.63
N ASP A 265 8.72 -10.20 0.30
CA ASP A 265 8.77 -9.58 -1.03
C ASP A 265 9.76 -10.32 -1.95
#